data_AF-A0A212ELF4-F1
#
_entry.id   AF-A0A212ELF4-F1
#
_cell.length_a   1.000
_cell.length_b   1.000
_cell.length_c   1.000
_cell.angle_alpha   90.00
_cell.angle_beta   90.00
_cell.angle_gamma   90.00
#
_symmetry.space_group_name_H-M   'P 1'
#
loop_
_entity.id
_entity.type
_entity.pdbx_description
1 polymer ?
#
loop_
_entity_poly.entity_id
_entity_poly.type
_entity_poly.pdbx_seq_one_letter_code
_entity_poly.pdbx_strand_id
1 'polypeptide(L)'
;MTFEWWARPPVRPFIRVYVYNVTNADEFLNNGSKPILDELGPYVYSEEWEKVNITDNENGTLSFHYRRTYTFMPELSSGPDDDSVVVPNIPMLSATSQSKHAARFLRLAMASIMDILKIKPFVEVSVGQLLWGYEDPLLKLAKDVVPKEQNLPYDEFGLFYGKNGTSPDPVTMFTGSEDISKYGIIQRYNHRERLPHWTTDECNSLAGSDGSIFPPHITRNDTLAVYDKDMCRLLPLRYLKDVESAAGVAGYRFTPPEDVFAENEHNKCYCPAGPPCAPNGLFNVSLCQYDSPVMLSFPHFYLADESFREAVEGISPPDAEKHRLYIDVQPEMGTAMRARARIQINLAVSQVLDIKQVANFPDIVFPILWFEEGIDELPESVSSMLRLATKLPPIARAALGGGLTALGALLVLLAVTCLIRSSHRQSTLRLEGHAVAKPPPANNKENGYELNRR
;
A
#
# COMPACT_ATOMS: atom_id res chain seq x y z
N MET A 1 -3.42 5.89 21.91
CA MET A 1 -2.10 5.63 21.28
C MET A 1 -2.25 5.19 19.84
N THR A 2 -2.96 4.10 19.52
CA THR A 2 -3.11 3.63 18.11
C THR A 2 -3.81 4.63 17.19
N PHE A 3 -4.91 5.24 17.62
CA PHE A 3 -5.64 6.22 16.79
C PHE A 3 -4.82 7.48 16.48
N GLU A 4 -4.08 8.00 17.46
CA GLU A 4 -3.23 9.19 17.27
C GLU A 4 -2.09 8.91 16.29
N TRP A 5 -1.44 7.74 16.39
CA TRP A 5 -0.43 7.33 15.41
C TRP A 5 -1.03 7.01 14.04
N TRP A 6 -2.28 6.55 13.96
CA TRP A 6 -2.96 6.39 12.68
C TRP A 6 -3.29 7.74 12.03
N ALA A 7 -3.70 8.72 12.84
CA ALA A 7 -4.01 10.08 12.38
C ALA A 7 -2.75 10.88 12.02
N ARG A 8 -1.70 10.78 12.83
CA ARG A 8 -0.38 11.38 12.62
C ARG A 8 0.71 10.32 12.84
N PRO A 9 1.05 9.57 11.78
CA PRO A 9 2.09 8.55 11.87
C PRO A 9 3.42 9.14 12.32
N PRO A 10 4.06 8.58 13.36
CA PRO A 10 5.36 9.03 13.84
C PRO A 10 6.51 8.56 12.93
N VAL A 11 6.26 8.43 11.62
CA VAL A 11 7.21 7.99 10.61
C VAL A 11 7.40 9.09 9.58
N ARG A 12 8.58 9.14 8.96
CA ARG A 12 8.88 10.08 7.89
C ARG A 12 9.27 9.29 6.64
N PRO A 13 8.33 9.06 5.72
CA PRO A 13 8.65 8.47 4.42
C PRO A 13 9.57 9.38 3.60
N PHE A 14 10.28 8.78 2.66
CA PHE A 14 11.04 9.50 1.65
C PHE A 14 10.54 9.09 0.26
N ILE A 15 10.39 10.08 -0.61
CA ILE A 15 10.24 9.87 -2.05
C ILE A 15 11.58 10.18 -2.72
N ARG A 16 12.08 9.24 -3.52
CA ARG A 16 13.33 9.32 -4.27
C ARG A 16 12.97 9.27 -5.75
N VAL A 17 13.19 10.37 -6.46
CA VAL A 17 12.80 10.51 -7.87
C VAL A 17 14.03 10.40 -8.77
N TYR A 18 13.89 9.65 -9.86
CA TYR A 18 14.91 9.46 -10.89
C TYR A 18 14.31 9.87 -12.23
N VAL A 19 14.84 10.92 -12.84
CA VAL A 19 14.33 11.51 -14.08
C VAL A 19 15.15 11.03 -15.27
N TYR A 20 14.49 10.70 -16.37
CA TYR A 20 15.16 10.35 -17.62
C TYR A 20 15.37 11.60 -18.48
N ASN A 21 16.59 12.15 -18.44
CA ASN A 21 16.99 13.32 -19.21
C ASN A 21 17.36 12.94 -20.65
N VAL A 22 16.79 13.64 -21.63
CA VAL A 22 17.02 13.35 -23.06
C VAL A 22 18.22 14.12 -23.58
N THR A 23 19.26 13.42 -24.05
CA THR A 23 20.52 14.07 -24.48
C THR A 23 20.57 14.39 -25.99
N ASN A 24 19.77 13.69 -26.80
CA ASN A 24 19.81 13.80 -28.27
C ASN A 24 18.45 14.19 -28.89
N ALA A 25 17.66 15.03 -28.21
CA ALA A 25 16.30 15.41 -28.62
C ALA A 25 16.21 15.90 -30.08
N ASP A 26 17.15 16.76 -30.52
CA ASP A 26 17.17 17.29 -31.89
C ASP A 26 17.52 16.21 -32.92
N GLU A 27 18.44 15.29 -32.61
CA GLU A 27 18.79 14.18 -33.50
C GLU A 27 17.63 13.19 -33.63
N PHE A 28 16.97 12.88 -32.51
CA PHE A 28 15.79 12.02 -32.48
C PHE A 28 14.67 12.57 -33.39
N LEU A 29 14.38 13.87 -33.29
CA LEU A 29 13.32 14.52 -34.09
C LEU A 29 13.67 14.70 -35.57
N ASN A 30 14.94 14.96 -35.90
CA ASN A 30 15.34 15.31 -37.26
C ASN A 30 15.86 14.11 -38.07
N ASN A 31 16.53 13.16 -37.41
CA ASN A 31 17.23 12.05 -38.06
C ASN A 31 16.56 10.70 -37.79
N GLY A 32 15.58 10.62 -36.87
CA GLY A 32 14.91 9.38 -36.50
C GLY A 32 15.85 8.40 -35.76
N SER A 33 16.89 8.92 -35.09
CA SER A 33 17.72 8.12 -34.19
C SER A 33 16.91 7.63 -32.99
N LYS A 34 17.43 6.66 -32.24
CA LYS A 34 16.82 6.27 -30.95
C LYS A 34 17.05 7.38 -29.91
N PRO A 35 16.09 7.64 -29.01
CA PRO A 35 16.30 8.58 -27.92
C PRO A 35 17.32 8.01 -26.94
N ILE A 36 18.30 8.83 -26.56
CA ILE A 36 19.34 8.52 -25.59
C ILE A 36 18.97 9.23 -24.29
N LEU A 37 18.85 8.45 -23.23
CA LEU A 37 18.37 8.88 -21.93
C LEU A 37 19.47 8.73 -20.88
N ASP A 38 19.72 9.80 -20.13
CA ASP A 38 20.54 9.77 -18.94
C ASP A 38 19.63 9.76 -17.70
N GLU A 39 19.77 8.74 -16.86
CA GLU A 39 19.06 8.69 -15.57
C GLU A 39 19.73 9.63 -14.57
N LEU A 40 18.99 10.65 -14.13
CA LEU A 40 19.42 11.62 -13.13
C LEU A 40 18.66 11.43 -11.82
N GLY A 41 19.39 11.32 -10.72
CA GLY A 41 18.82 11.21 -9.38
C GLY A 41 19.70 10.41 -8.41
N PRO A 42 19.18 10.09 -7.21
CA PRO A 42 17.84 10.47 -6.75
C PRO A 42 17.75 11.97 -6.41
N TYR A 43 16.58 12.56 -6.67
CA TYR A 43 16.12 13.79 -6.02
C TYR A 43 15.17 13.39 -4.89
N VAL A 44 15.55 13.71 -3.66
CA VAL A 44 14.93 13.17 -2.46
C VAL A 44 14.07 14.23 -1.77
N TYR A 45 12.83 13.87 -1.47
CA TYR A 45 11.94 14.68 -0.65
C TYR A 45 11.51 13.85 0.56
N SER A 46 11.53 14.48 1.73
CA SER A 46 10.88 13.94 2.93
C SER A 46 9.38 14.22 2.85
N GLU A 47 8.58 13.23 3.24
CA GLU A 47 7.14 13.33 3.29
C GLU A 47 6.67 13.40 4.74
N GLU A 48 5.74 14.30 5.02
CA GLU A 48 4.95 14.28 6.25
C GLU A 48 3.48 14.15 5.86
N TRP A 49 2.84 13.10 6.37
CA TRP A 49 1.44 12.80 6.10
C TRP A 49 0.62 12.76 7.39
N GLU A 50 -0.59 13.29 7.31
CA GLU A 50 -1.56 13.21 8.40
C GLU A 50 -2.98 13.18 7.87
N LYS A 51 -3.88 12.64 8.69
CA LYS A 51 -5.31 12.60 8.44
C LYS A 51 -5.94 13.76 9.21
N VAL A 52 -6.51 14.72 8.48
CA VAL A 52 -7.16 15.92 9.04
C VAL A 52 -8.67 15.85 8.84
N ASN A 53 -9.42 16.68 9.59
CA ASN A 53 -10.88 16.74 9.54
C ASN A 53 -11.55 15.37 9.76
N ILE A 54 -11.01 14.59 10.71
CA ILE A 54 -11.49 13.23 10.99
C ILE A 54 -12.89 13.31 11.62
N THR A 55 -13.84 12.60 11.01
CA THR A 55 -15.22 12.46 11.46
C THR A 55 -15.52 10.98 11.68
N ASP A 56 -16.07 10.66 12.85
CA ASP A 56 -16.51 9.30 13.20
C ASP A 56 -17.97 9.10 12.76
N ASN A 57 -18.22 8.03 12.01
CA ASN A 57 -19.53 7.70 11.46
C ASN A 57 -20.14 6.54 12.26
N GLU A 58 -21.47 6.56 12.45
CA GLU A 58 -22.18 5.55 13.25
C GLU A 58 -22.05 4.11 12.73
N ASN A 59 -21.65 3.92 11.46
CA ASN A 59 -21.47 2.63 10.80
C ASN A 59 -20.06 2.03 10.96
N GLY A 60 -19.30 2.45 11.99
CA GLY A 60 -17.96 1.93 12.26
C GLY A 60 -16.91 2.38 11.24
N THR A 61 -17.09 3.54 10.60
CA THR A 61 -16.14 4.11 9.63
C THR A 61 -15.65 5.50 10.04
N LEU A 62 -14.47 5.88 9.57
CA LEU A 62 -13.91 7.21 9.76
C LEU A 62 -13.78 7.90 8.40
N SER A 63 -14.24 9.14 8.31
CA SER A 63 -14.05 10.01 7.15
C SER A 63 -13.01 11.08 7.45
N PHE A 64 -12.06 11.31 6.54
CA PHE A 64 -10.96 12.26 6.75
C PHE A 64 -10.39 12.75 5.41
N HIS A 65 -9.51 13.75 5.48
CA HIS A 65 -8.71 14.23 4.34
C HIS A 65 -7.24 13.94 4.58
N TYR A 66 -6.51 13.52 3.55
CA TYR A 66 -5.06 13.42 3.61
C TYR A 66 -4.44 14.81 3.49
N ARG A 67 -3.54 15.15 4.42
CA ARG A 67 -2.61 16.26 4.27
C ARG A 67 -1.21 15.68 4.13
N ARG A 68 -0.58 15.89 2.98
CA ARG A 68 0.78 15.43 2.66
C ARG A 68 1.64 16.64 2.34
N THR A 69 2.81 16.74 2.95
CA THR A 69 3.76 17.81 2.66
C THR A 69 5.08 17.21 2.24
N TYR A 70 5.68 17.80 1.21
CA TYR A 70 6.94 17.34 0.64
C TYR A 70 8.00 18.42 0.85
N THR A 71 9.11 18.04 1.49
CA THR A 71 10.24 18.94 1.76
C THR A 71 11.49 18.37 1.12
N PHE A 72 12.09 19.11 0.19
CA PHE A 72 13.32 18.69 -0.50
C PHE A 72 14.48 18.47 0.48
N MET A 73 15.28 17.44 0.24
CA MET A 73 16.40 17.01 1.08
C MET A 73 17.71 17.07 0.26
N PRO A 74 18.39 18.23 0.20
CA PRO A 74 19.61 18.39 -0.58
C PRO A 74 20.71 17.40 -0.22
N GLU A 75 20.87 17.08 1.06
CA GLU A 75 21.91 16.20 1.59
C GLU A 75 21.73 14.71 1.23
N LEU A 76 20.53 14.32 0.81
CA LEU A 76 20.22 12.97 0.35
C LEU A 76 20.09 12.89 -1.18
N SER A 77 20.15 14.03 -1.87
CA SER A 77 19.95 14.15 -3.31
C SER A 77 21.27 14.21 -4.07
N SER A 78 21.28 13.75 -5.32
CA SER A 78 22.46 13.80 -6.20
C SER A 78 22.75 15.21 -6.72
N GLY A 79 21.75 16.08 -6.74
CA GLY A 79 21.80 17.47 -7.19
C GLY A 79 20.63 18.27 -6.62
N PRO A 80 20.60 19.60 -6.80
CA PRO A 80 19.49 20.44 -6.39
C PRO A 80 18.23 20.19 -7.24
N ASP A 81 17.05 20.49 -6.72
CA ASP A 81 15.80 20.33 -7.45
C ASP A 81 15.57 21.39 -8.55
N ASP A 82 16.44 22.41 -8.64
CA ASP A 82 16.48 23.35 -9.75
C ASP A 82 17.35 22.88 -10.93
N ASP A 83 17.93 21.66 -10.87
CA ASP A 83 18.66 21.04 -11.98
C ASP A 83 17.80 20.98 -13.25
N SER A 84 18.35 21.52 -14.35
CA SER A 84 17.67 21.58 -15.65
C SER A 84 17.71 20.23 -16.34
N VAL A 85 16.55 19.77 -16.81
CA VAL A 85 16.37 18.52 -17.54
C VAL A 85 15.55 18.74 -18.81
N VAL A 86 15.92 18.02 -19.87
CA VAL A 86 15.17 17.99 -21.12
C VAL A 86 14.28 16.75 -21.11
N VAL A 87 12.97 16.97 -21.13
CA VAL A 87 11.97 15.90 -21.08
C VAL A 87 10.91 16.10 -22.17
N PRO A 88 10.16 15.05 -22.55
CA PRO A 88 9.02 15.21 -23.45
C PRO A 88 8.03 16.24 -22.89
N ASN A 89 7.53 17.13 -23.75
CA ASN A 89 6.49 18.07 -23.39
C ASN A 89 5.16 17.31 -23.24
N ILE A 90 4.89 16.84 -22.03
CA ILE A 90 3.73 15.99 -21.72
C ILE A 90 2.41 16.67 -22.10
N PRO A 91 2.12 17.94 -21.72
CA PRO A 91 0.88 18.62 -22.15
C PRO A 91 0.69 18.61 -23.67
N MET A 92 1.74 18.99 -24.41
CA MET A 92 1.68 19.06 -25.87
C MET A 92 1.48 17.68 -26.50
N LEU A 93 2.29 16.69 -26.10
CA LEU A 93 2.24 15.33 -26.64
C LEU A 93 0.94 14.60 -26.29
N SER A 94 0.35 14.91 -25.13
CA SER A 94 -0.96 14.42 -24.73
C SER A 94 -2.04 14.98 -25.65
N ALA A 95 -2.06 16.30 -25.86
CA ALA A 95 -3.00 16.96 -26.76
C ALA A 95 -2.88 16.44 -28.20
N THR A 96 -1.65 16.28 -28.73
CA THR A 96 -1.45 15.72 -30.07
C THR A 96 -1.94 14.29 -30.18
N SER A 97 -1.64 13.44 -29.20
CA SER A 97 -2.02 12.02 -29.22
C SER A 97 -3.53 11.84 -29.12
N GLN A 98 -4.21 12.60 -28.25
CA GLN A 98 -5.69 12.60 -28.17
C GLN A 98 -6.33 13.08 -29.48
N SER A 99 -5.69 14.03 -30.17
CA SER A 99 -6.21 14.55 -31.44
C SER A 99 -6.08 13.59 -32.62
N LYS A 100 -5.39 12.44 -32.48
CA LYS A 100 -5.07 11.51 -33.60
C LYS A 100 -6.29 11.17 -34.46
N HIS A 101 -7.45 10.98 -33.84
CA HIS A 101 -8.71 10.63 -34.50
C HIS A 101 -9.66 11.82 -34.74
N ALA A 102 -9.24 13.03 -34.39
CA ALA A 102 -10.01 14.24 -34.64
C ALA A 102 -10.03 14.61 -36.14
N ALA A 103 -11.05 15.38 -36.53
CA ALA A 103 -11.18 15.87 -37.90
C ALA A 103 -9.92 16.62 -38.35
N ARG A 104 -9.49 16.41 -39.60
CA ARG A 104 -8.21 16.95 -40.12
C ARG A 104 -8.08 18.46 -39.95
N PHE A 105 -9.16 19.21 -40.11
CA PHE A 105 -9.12 20.68 -39.92
C PHE A 105 -8.77 21.08 -38.48
N LEU A 106 -9.22 20.32 -37.46
CA LEU A 106 -8.87 20.56 -36.06
C LEU A 106 -7.39 20.26 -35.81
N ARG A 107 -6.88 19.16 -36.38
CA ARG A 107 -5.46 18.81 -36.27
C ARG A 107 -4.56 19.89 -36.91
N LEU A 108 -4.94 20.42 -38.07
CA LEU A 108 -4.23 21.52 -38.73
C LEU A 108 -4.32 22.85 -37.95
N ALA A 109 -5.47 23.14 -37.34
CA ALA A 109 -5.63 24.31 -36.47
C ALA A 109 -4.71 24.22 -35.26
N MET A 110 -4.64 23.05 -34.62
CA MET A 110 -3.75 22.79 -33.49
C MET A 110 -2.27 22.91 -33.89
N ALA A 111 -1.88 22.35 -35.04
CA ALA A 111 -0.53 22.51 -35.59
C ALA A 111 -0.16 23.98 -35.80
N SER A 112 -1.11 24.79 -36.30
CA SER A 112 -0.93 26.22 -36.52
C SER A 112 -0.75 27.00 -35.20
N ILE A 113 -1.55 26.68 -34.18
CA ILE A 113 -1.41 27.27 -32.85
C ILE A 113 -0.05 26.92 -32.24
N MET A 114 0.34 25.65 -32.30
CA MET A 114 1.64 25.19 -31.79
C MET A 114 2.81 25.87 -32.49
N ASP A 115 2.68 26.19 -33.79
CA ASP A 115 3.68 26.95 -34.53
C ASP A 115 3.76 28.41 -34.08
N ILE A 116 2.61 29.09 -33.97
CA ILE A 116 2.52 30.48 -33.53
C ILE A 116 3.13 30.65 -32.13
N LEU A 117 2.82 29.72 -31.24
CA LEU A 117 3.34 29.70 -29.86
C LEU A 117 4.76 29.10 -29.76
N LYS A 118 5.35 28.63 -30.87
CA LYS A 118 6.68 28.01 -30.92
C LYS A 118 6.86 26.84 -29.94
N ILE A 119 5.80 26.06 -29.74
CA ILE A 119 5.81 24.92 -28.83
C ILE A 119 6.60 23.78 -29.47
N LYS A 120 7.48 23.17 -28.67
CA LYS A 120 8.36 22.06 -29.08
C LYS A 120 7.94 20.74 -28.43
N PRO A 121 8.24 19.58 -29.06
CA PRO A 121 7.98 18.25 -28.49
C PRO A 121 8.77 17.92 -27.22
N PHE A 122 9.92 18.57 -27.03
CA PHE A 122 10.71 18.49 -25.81
C PHE A 122 10.77 19.87 -25.17
N VAL A 123 10.78 19.88 -23.84
CA VAL A 123 10.85 21.08 -23.02
C VAL A 123 11.98 20.95 -22.02
N GLU A 124 12.66 22.06 -21.79
CA GLU A 124 13.68 22.19 -20.77
C GLU A 124 13.02 22.81 -19.53
N VAL A 125 13.03 22.06 -18.43
CA VAL A 125 12.41 22.45 -17.14
C VAL A 125 13.32 22.01 -16.01
N SER A 126 13.21 22.64 -14.84
CA SER A 126 13.85 22.08 -13.65
C SER A 126 13.14 20.82 -13.16
N VAL A 127 13.82 19.97 -12.41
CA VAL A 127 13.21 18.79 -11.77
C VAL A 127 12.05 19.20 -10.86
N GLY A 128 12.21 20.25 -10.07
CA GLY A 128 11.18 20.79 -9.20
C GLY A 128 9.96 21.29 -10.00
N GLN A 129 10.17 21.93 -11.14
CA GLN A 129 9.08 22.33 -12.04
C GLN A 129 8.34 21.12 -12.62
N LEU A 130 9.06 20.11 -13.10
CA LEU A 130 8.48 18.88 -13.65
C LEU A 130 7.59 18.16 -12.61
N LEU A 131 8.01 18.14 -11.34
CA LEU A 131 7.27 17.51 -10.26
C LEU A 131 6.12 18.36 -9.74
N TRP A 132 6.37 19.62 -9.40
CA TRP A 132 5.46 20.42 -8.59
C TRP A 132 4.61 21.41 -9.37
N GLY A 133 4.99 21.75 -10.61
CA GLY A 133 4.24 22.70 -11.43
C GLY A 133 5.13 23.62 -12.28
N TYR A 134 4.77 23.78 -13.55
CA TYR A 134 5.16 24.91 -14.37
C TYR A 134 4.01 25.37 -15.27
N GLU A 135 4.02 26.65 -15.64
CA GLU A 135 3.05 27.20 -16.59
C GLU A 135 3.33 26.69 -18.01
N ASP A 136 2.37 25.97 -18.59
CA ASP A 136 2.43 25.56 -20.00
C ASP A 136 1.54 26.46 -20.89
N PRO A 137 2.06 26.96 -22.04
CA PRO A 137 1.30 27.83 -22.93
C PRO A 137 0.02 27.20 -23.50
N LEU A 138 -0.02 25.88 -23.73
CA LEU A 138 -1.23 25.20 -24.21
C LEU A 138 -2.26 25.08 -23.11
N LEU A 139 -1.83 24.79 -21.89
CA LEU A 139 -2.75 24.70 -20.76
C LEU A 139 -3.44 26.04 -20.50
N LYS A 140 -2.68 27.14 -20.59
CA LYS A 140 -3.22 28.50 -20.49
C LYS A 140 -4.25 28.80 -21.58
N LEU A 141 -3.93 28.48 -22.83
CA LEU A 141 -4.86 28.68 -23.95
C LEU A 141 -6.11 27.80 -23.83
N ALA A 142 -5.96 26.55 -23.37
CA ALA A 142 -7.06 25.63 -23.20
C ALA A 142 -8.12 26.20 -22.26
N LYS A 143 -7.72 26.82 -21.14
CA LYS A 143 -8.67 27.46 -20.21
C LYS A 143 -9.53 28.56 -20.84
N ASP A 144 -8.97 29.30 -21.79
CA ASP A 144 -9.64 30.43 -22.45
C ASP A 144 -10.60 29.96 -23.57
N VAL A 145 -10.37 28.77 -24.13
CA VAL A 145 -11.07 28.28 -25.33
C VAL A 145 -12.00 27.10 -25.05
N VAL A 146 -11.63 26.22 -24.12
CA VAL A 146 -12.37 24.99 -23.80
C VAL A 146 -13.56 25.33 -22.88
N PRO A 147 -14.74 24.70 -23.08
CA PRO A 147 -15.89 24.89 -22.20
C PRO A 147 -15.53 24.57 -20.74
N LYS A 148 -16.11 25.32 -19.80
CA LYS A 148 -15.80 25.17 -18.37
C LYS A 148 -16.03 23.75 -17.84
N GLU A 149 -16.97 23.01 -18.42
CA GLU A 149 -17.30 21.64 -18.05
C GLU A 149 -16.21 20.62 -18.47
N GLN A 150 -15.35 20.99 -19.42
CA GLN A 150 -14.24 20.18 -19.94
C GLN A 150 -12.87 20.75 -19.55
N ASN A 151 -12.84 21.86 -18.82
CA ASN A 151 -11.61 22.46 -18.37
C ASN A 151 -10.89 21.55 -17.38
N LEU A 152 -9.57 21.44 -17.56
CA LEU A 152 -8.71 20.80 -16.60
C LEU A 152 -8.75 21.60 -15.29
N PRO A 153 -8.82 20.94 -14.12
CA PRO A 153 -8.95 21.62 -12.84
C PRO A 153 -7.63 22.24 -12.34
N TYR A 154 -6.57 22.22 -13.14
CA TYR A 154 -5.23 22.62 -12.73
C TYR A 154 -4.73 23.83 -13.50
N ASP A 155 -3.97 24.68 -12.80
CA ASP A 155 -3.48 25.90 -13.38
C ASP A 155 -2.15 25.75 -14.13
N GLU A 156 -1.34 24.81 -13.65
CA GLU A 156 0.00 24.47 -14.11
C GLU A 156 0.08 22.96 -14.37
N PHE A 157 1.13 22.54 -15.07
CA PHE A 157 1.42 21.13 -15.27
C PHE A 157 2.54 20.67 -14.33
N GLY A 158 2.32 19.57 -13.63
CA GLY A 158 3.35 18.87 -12.85
C GLY A 158 2.90 17.46 -12.52
N LEU A 159 3.83 16.50 -12.45
CA LEU A 159 3.50 15.09 -12.22
C LEU A 159 2.95 14.82 -10.81
N PHE A 160 3.32 15.66 -9.85
CA PHE A 160 2.83 15.67 -8.47
C PHE A 160 2.10 16.99 -8.13
N TYR A 161 1.60 17.69 -9.15
CA TYR A 161 0.85 18.93 -8.97
C TYR A 161 -0.36 18.71 -8.03
N GLY A 162 -0.55 19.64 -7.09
CA GLY A 162 -1.66 19.58 -6.13
C GLY A 162 -1.55 18.48 -5.06
N LYS A 163 -0.47 17.68 -5.04
CA LYS A 163 -0.23 16.69 -3.97
C LYS A 163 0.32 17.30 -2.69
N ASN A 164 0.98 18.46 -2.78
CA ASN A 164 1.54 19.16 -1.63
C ASN A 164 0.45 20.01 -0.95
N GLY A 165 0.09 19.64 0.28
CA GLY A 165 -0.94 20.27 1.07
C GLY A 165 -2.07 19.30 1.44
N THR A 166 -3.27 19.85 1.61
CA THR A 166 -4.46 19.06 1.99
C THR A 166 -5.24 18.67 0.75
N SER A 167 -5.48 17.37 0.56
CA SER A 167 -6.31 16.86 -0.52
C SER A 167 -7.77 17.31 -0.33
N PRO A 168 -8.43 17.83 -1.38
CA PRO A 168 -9.85 18.14 -1.32
C PRO A 168 -10.72 16.87 -1.27
N ASP A 169 -10.19 15.73 -1.67
CA ASP A 169 -10.94 14.47 -1.75
C ASP A 169 -11.05 13.79 -0.37
N PRO A 170 -12.27 13.59 0.15
CA PRO A 170 -12.46 12.86 1.39
C PRO A 170 -12.31 11.35 1.18
N VAL A 171 -11.75 10.69 2.18
CA VAL A 171 -11.60 9.23 2.24
C VAL A 171 -12.37 8.70 3.44
N THR A 172 -13.17 7.65 3.21
CA THR A 172 -13.86 6.91 4.27
C THR A 172 -13.26 5.52 4.40
N MET A 173 -12.82 5.17 5.61
CA MET A 173 -12.12 3.92 5.91
C MET A 173 -12.81 3.18 7.06
N PHE A 174 -12.85 1.85 7.00
CA PHE A 174 -13.38 1.02 8.07
C PHE A 174 -12.43 0.99 9.28
N THR A 175 -13.00 1.18 10.47
CA THR A 175 -12.25 1.17 11.74
C THR A 175 -11.96 -0.23 12.28
N GLY A 176 -12.63 -1.25 11.74
CA GLY A 176 -12.58 -2.62 12.26
C GLY A 176 -13.37 -2.84 13.56
N SER A 177 -14.15 -1.85 14.03
CA SER A 177 -14.94 -1.96 15.27
C SER A 177 -16.04 -3.02 15.19
N GLU A 178 -16.74 -3.09 14.05
CA GLU A 178 -17.81 -4.08 13.79
C GLU A 178 -17.23 -5.40 13.27
N ASP A 179 -16.25 -5.32 12.38
CA ASP A 179 -15.61 -6.47 11.71
C ASP A 179 -14.11 -6.19 11.51
N ILE A 180 -13.29 -6.90 12.29
CA ILE A 180 -11.84 -6.74 12.28
C ILE A 180 -11.20 -7.10 10.93
N SER A 181 -11.87 -7.91 10.09
CA SER A 181 -11.40 -8.25 8.75
C SER A 181 -11.42 -7.06 7.78
N LYS A 182 -12.15 -6.00 8.13
CA LYS A 182 -12.21 -4.75 7.36
C LYS A 182 -11.29 -3.66 7.91
N TYR A 183 -10.50 -3.95 8.94
CA TYR A 183 -9.63 -2.95 9.56
C TYR A 183 -8.68 -2.32 8.52
N GLY A 184 -8.73 -0.98 8.40
CA GLY A 184 -7.87 -0.24 7.47
C GLY A 184 -8.29 -0.30 6.01
N ILE A 185 -9.45 -0.91 5.68
CA ILE A 185 -9.94 -1.01 4.31
C ILE A 185 -10.72 0.26 3.93
N ILE A 186 -10.44 0.79 2.74
CA ILE A 186 -11.13 1.94 2.18
C ILE A 186 -12.54 1.54 1.74
N GLN A 187 -13.54 2.26 2.26
CA GLN A 187 -14.93 2.11 1.87
C GLN A 187 -15.29 3.06 0.73
N ARG A 188 -14.88 4.33 0.84
CA ARG A 188 -15.20 5.38 -0.14
C ARG A 188 -13.99 6.26 -0.41
N TYR A 189 -13.81 6.61 -1.66
CA TYR A 189 -12.88 7.65 -2.11
C TYR A 189 -13.66 8.71 -2.87
N ASN A 190 -13.50 9.97 -2.50
CA ASN A 190 -14.20 11.10 -3.11
C ASN A 190 -15.71 10.84 -3.31
N HIS A 191 -16.37 10.45 -2.21
CA HIS A 191 -17.79 10.11 -2.16
C HIS A 191 -18.24 8.92 -3.03
N ARG A 192 -17.34 8.12 -3.60
CA ARG A 192 -17.65 6.94 -4.41
C ARG A 192 -17.19 5.67 -3.71
N GLU A 193 -17.99 4.60 -3.81
CA GLU A 193 -17.65 3.27 -3.28
C GLU A 193 -16.90 2.40 -4.30
N ARG A 194 -16.93 2.80 -5.58
CA ARG A 194 -16.31 2.11 -6.70
C ARG A 194 -15.73 3.12 -7.67
N LEU A 195 -14.68 2.71 -8.38
CA LEU A 195 -14.14 3.46 -9.50
C LEU A 195 -15.16 3.48 -10.65
N PRO A 196 -15.20 4.55 -11.45
CA PRO A 196 -16.09 4.65 -12.61
C PRO A 196 -15.44 4.20 -13.94
N HIS A 197 -14.19 3.71 -13.92
CA HIS A 197 -13.34 3.66 -15.11
C HIS A 197 -13.35 2.30 -15.83
N TRP A 198 -13.54 1.21 -15.10
CA TRP A 198 -13.29 -0.14 -15.61
C TRP A 198 -14.60 -0.87 -15.95
N THR A 199 -14.51 -1.96 -16.69
CA THR A 199 -15.71 -2.63 -17.22
C THR A 199 -16.42 -3.54 -16.22
N THR A 200 -15.72 -4.01 -15.19
CA THR A 200 -16.26 -4.93 -14.18
C THR A 200 -16.24 -4.32 -12.78
N ASP A 201 -17.15 -4.78 -11.93
CA ASP A 201 -17.22 -4.35 -10.54
C ASP A 201 -15.96 -4.71 -9.74
N GLU A 202 -15.34 -5.85 -10.04
CA GLU A 202 -14.11 -6.31 -9.39
C GLU A 202 -12.95 -5.33 -9.62
N CYS A 203 -12.78 -4.87 -10.85
CA CYS A 203 -11.69 -3.95 -11.21
C CYS A 203 -11.98 -2.51 -10.77
N ASN A 204 -13.27 -2.18 -10.60
CA ASN A 204 -13.71 -0.94 -9.98
C ASN A 204 -13.70 -0.96 -8.45
N SER A 205 -13.26 -2.05 -7.81
CA SER A 205 -13.22 -2.14 -6.36
C SER A 205 -12.20 -1.19 -5.74
N LEU A 206 -12.61 -0.54 -4.64
CA LEU A 206 -11.75 0.28 -3.77
C LEU A 206 -11.33 -0.46 -2.49
N ALA A 207 -11.71 -1.75 -2.34
CA ALA A 207 -11.57 -2.51 -1.12
C ALA A 207 -10.11 -2.94 -0.86
N GLY A 208 -9.26 -1.95 -0.56
CA GLY A 208 -7.86 -2.10 -0.20
C GLY A 208 -7.46 -1.16 0.93
N SER A 209 -6.27 -1.39 1.45
CA SER A 209 -5.60 -0.53 2.41
C SER A 209 -4.91 0.65 1.72
N ASP A 210 -4.59 1.70 2.48
CA ASP A 210 -3.66 2.76 2.09
C ASP A 210 -2.18 2.32 2.13
N GLY A 211 -1.91 1.06 2.50
CA GLY A 211 -0.59 0.48 2.63
C GLY A 211 0.05 0.62 4.02
N SER A 212 -0.57 1.38 4.94
CA SER A 212 -0.05 1.60 6.29
C SER A 212 -0.46 0.51 7.28
N ILE A 213 -1.72 0.07 7.20
CA ILE A 213 -2.34 -0.94 8.07
C ILE A 213 -3.20 -1.91 7.26
N PHE A 214 -3.17 -3.17 7.65
CA PHE A 214 -3.94 -4.25 7.04
C PHE A 214 -4.75 -4.97 8.11
N PRO A 215 -5.78 -5.75 7.73
CA PRO A 215 -6.46 -6.63 8.67
C PRO A 215 -5.47 -7.56 9.41
N PRO A 216 -5.65 -7.77 10.73
CA PRO A 216 -4.75 -8.59 11.54
C PRO A 216 -4.86 -10.10 11.24
N HIS A 217 -3.94 -10.88 11.80
CA HIS A 217 -3.83 -12.34 11.64
C HIS A 217 -3.58 -12.81 10.20
N ILE A 218 -2.69 -12.10 9.50
CA ILE A 218 -2.29 -12.39 8.14
C ILE A 218 -1.52 -13.71 8.07
N THR A 219 -1.87 -14.54 7.09
CA THR A 219 -1.22 -15.79 6.73
C THR A 219 -0.46 -15.65 5.42
N ARG A 220 0.40 -16.64 5.11
CA ARG A 220 1.18 -16.66 3.85
C ARG A 220 0.30 -16.88 2.61
N ASN A 221 -0.93 -17.34 2.77
CA ASN A 221 -1.86 -17.60 1.66
C ASN A 221 -2.76 -16.39 1.36
N ASP A 222 -2.77 -15.39 2.23
CA ASP A 222 -3.62 -14.22 2.04
C ASP A 222 -3.06 -13.32 0.95
N THR A 223 -3.96 -12.67 0.21
CA THR A 223 -3.61 -11.62 -0.75
C THR A 223 -4.01 -10.29 -0.13
N LEU A 224 -3.02 -9.44 0.13
CA LEU A 224 -3.26 -8.08 0.59
C LEU A 224 -3.57 -7.20 -0.63
N ALA A 225 -4.31 -6.12 -0.42
CA ALA A 225 -4.65 -5.19 -1.49
C ALA A 225 -4.37 -3.76 -1.04
N VAL A 226 -3.71 -2.99 -1.90
CA VAL A 226 -3.44 -1.56 -1.68
C VAL A 226 -4.16 -0.76 -2.74
N TYR A 227 -4.82 0.31 -2.33
CA TYR A 227 -5.41 1.30 -3.22
C TYR A 227 -4.75 2.65 -3.01
N ASP A 228 -4.24 3.21 -4.10
CA ASP A 228 -3.82 4.60 -4.19
C ASP A 228 -4.54 5.26 -5.36
N LYS A 229 -4.91 6.53 -5.21
CA LYS A 229 -5.69 7.26 -6.22
C LYS A 229 -4.96 7.34 -7.55
N ASP A 230 -3.63 7.43 -7.54
CA ASP A 230 -2.80 7.65 -8.73
C ASP A 230 -2.52 6.34 -9.48
N MET A 231 -2.66 5.20 -8.80
CA MET A 231 -2.60 3.87 -9.42
C MET A 231 -3.89 3.54 -10.18
N CYS A 232 -5.01 4.20 -9.86
CA CYS A 232 -6.31 4.05 -10.52
C CYS A 232 -6.88 2.64 -10.58
N ARG A 233 -6.34 1.72 -9.79
CA ARG A 233 -6.82 0.36 -9.60
C ARG A 233 -6.39 -0.15 -8.24
N LEU A 234 -7.03 -1.23 -7.81
CA LEU A 234 -6.56 -2.02 -6.68
C LEU A 234 -5.31 -2.81 -7.08
N LEU A 235 -4.25 -2.72 -6.27
CA LEU A 235 -3.01 -3.45 -6.46
C LEU A 235 -2.95 -4.65 -5.51
N PRO A 236 -3.05 -5.90 -6.01
CA PRO A 236 -2.94 -7.09 -5.19
C PRO A 236 -1.47 -7.37 -4.85
N LEU A 237 -1.20 -7.80 -3.63
CA LEU A 237 0.12 -8.15 -3.13
C LEU A 237 0.10 -9.59 -2.58
N ARG A 238 1.02 -10.43 -3.06
CA ARG A 238 1.18 -11.82 -2.64
C ARG A 238 2.44 -12.00 -1.81
N TYR A 239 2.39 -12.97 -0.89
CA TYR A 239 3.52 -13.33 -0.05
C TYR A 239 4.73 -13.73 -0.91
N LEU A 240 5.89 -13.19 -0.57
CA LEU A 240 7.17 -13.49 -1.21
C LEU A 240 8.08 -14.29 -0.27
N LYS A 241 8.34 -13.76 0.93
CA LYS A 241 9.25 -14.38 1.91
C LYS A 241 9.02 -13.84 3.32
N ASP A 242 9.48 -14.61 4.31
CA ASP A 242 9.61 -14.14 5.68
C ASP A 242 10.77 -13.12 5.77
N VAL A 243 10.61 -12.11 6.62
CA VAL A 243 11.60 -11.06 6.88
C VAL A 243 11.65 -10.73 8.37
N GLU A 244 12.75 -10.14 8.81
CA GLU A 244 12.91 -9.63 10.17
C GLU A 244 13.39 -8.18 10.11
N SER A 245 12.76 -7.30 10.87
CA SER A 245 13.19 -5.91 11.02
C SER A 245 14.47 -5.82 11.85
N ALA A 246 15.19 -4.70 11.76
CA ALA A 246 16.37 -4.44 12.60
C ALA A 246 16.08 -4.53 14.12
N ALA A 247 14.84 -4.26 14.52
CA ALA A 247 14.37 -4.38 15.91
C ALA A 247 14.05 -5.83 16.35
N GLY A 248 14.20 -6.84 15.49
CA GLY A 248 13.91 -8.24 15.79
C GLY A 248 12.41 -8.60 15.77
N VAL A 249 11.62 -7.82 15.01
CA VAL A 249 10.20 -8.10 14.75
C VAL A 249 10.08 -8.86 13.44
N ALA A 250 9.49 -10.06 13.50
CA ALA A 250 9.22 -10.88 12.33
C ALA A 250 8.05 -10.33 11.52
N GLY A 251 8.14 -10.43 10.20
CA GLY A 251 7.10 -10.05 9.27
C GLY A 251 7.15 -10.84 7.97
N TYR A 252 6.22 -10.52 7.09
CA TYR A 252 6.10 -11.11 5.76
C TYR A 252 6.27 -10.02 4.71
N ARG A 253 7.11 -10.29 3.70
CA ARG A 253 7.24 -9.45 2.53
C ARG A 253 6.17 -9.82 1.52
N PHE A 254 5.39 -8.82 1.11
CA PHE A 254 4.42 -8.92 0.04
C PHE A 254 4.86 -8.09 -1.17
N THR A 255 4.59 -8.60 -2.38
CA THR A 255 4.92 -7.96 -3.66
C THR A 255 3.75 -8.14 -4.63
N PRO A 256 3.54 -7.23 -5.60
CA PRO A 256 2.62 -7.50 -6.69
C PRO A 256 3.02 -8.80 -7.41
N PRO A 257 2.04 -9.61 -7.85
CA PRO A 257 2.34 -10.78 -8.66
C PRO A 257 2.94 -10.35 -10.00
N GLU A 258 3.78 -11.20 -10.60
CA GLU A 258 4.53 -10.86 -11.81
C GLU A 258 3.63 -10.56 -13.02
N ASP A 259 2.39 -11.08 -13.01
CA ASP A 259 1.38 -10.90 -14.04
C ASP A 259 0.40 -9.75 -13.77
N VAL A 260 0.68 -8.87 -12.79
CA VAL A 260 -0.24 -7.79 -12.38
C VAL A 260 -0.57 -6.81 -13.50
N PHE A 261 0.37 -6.56 -14.41
CA PHE A 261 0.20 -5.74 -15.61
C PHE A 261 0.27 -6.56 -16.90
N ALA A 262 0.17 -7.88 -16.80
CA ALA A 262 0.24 -8.74 -17.97
C ALA A 262 -1.08 -8.81 -18.74
N GLU A 263 -1.01 -9.14 -20.02
CA GLU A 263 -2.19 -9.43 -20.84
C GLU A 263 -2.78 -10.80 -20.46
N ASN A 264 -3.65 -10.82 -19.44
CA ASN A 264 -4.29 -12.04 -18.94
C ASN A 264 -5.81 -11.84 -18.74
N GLU A 265 -6.52 -12.92 -18.42
CA GLU A 265 -7.98 -12.88 -18.24
C GLU A 265 -8.41 -11.96 -17.09
N HIS A 266 -7.62 -11.91 -16.01
CA HIS A 266 -7.89 -11.05 -14.85
C HIS A 266 -7.76 -9.56 -15.16
N ASN A 267 -6.91 -9.18 -16.11
CA ASN A 267 -6.65 -7.78 -16.46
C ASN A 267 -7.51 -7.28 -17.64
N LYS A 268 -8.31 -8.13 -18.30
CA LYS A 268 -9.19 -7.73 -19.43
C LYS A 268 -10.13 -6.57 -19.08
N CYS A 269 -10.56 -6.49 -17.83
CA CYS A 269 -11.46 -5.45 -17.34
C CYS A 269 -10.87 -4.03 -17.37
N TYR A 270 -9.53 -3.92 -17.38
CA TYR A 270 -8.81 -2.63 -17.43
C TYR A 270 -8.71 -2.06 -18.86
N CYS A 271 -9.43 -2.66 -19.81
CA CYS A 271 -9.44 -2.26 -21.21
C CYS A 271 -10.87 -1.93 -21.70
N PRO A 272 -11.47 -0.82 -21.23
CA PRO A 272 -12.87 -0.50 -21.53
C PRO A 272 -13.12 -0.07 -22.98
N ALA A 273 -12.11 0.47 -23.67
CA ALA A 273 -12.21 0.84 -25.09
C ALA A 273 -12.11 -0.37 -26.04
N GLY A 274 -11.85 -1.57 -25.53
CA GLY A 274 -11.57 -2.76 -26.32
C GLY A 274 -10.14 -2.78 -26.89
N PRO A 275 -9.71 -3.90 -27.51
CA PRO A 275 -8.37 -4.03 -28.07
C PRO A 275 -8.10 -3.04 -29.22
N PRO A 276 -6.84 -2.57 -29.40
CA PRO A 276 -5.66 -2.94 -28.60
C PRO A 276 -5.62 -2.26 -27.23
N CYS A 277 -5.35 -3.06 -26.19
CA CYS A 277 -5.25 -2.62 -24.80
C CYS A 277 -3.86 -2.05 -24.49
N ALA A 278 -3.61 -1.71 -23.22
CA ALA A 278 -2.26 -1.42 -22.75
C ALA A 278 -1.33 -2.61 -23.08
N PRO A 279 -0.12 -2.37 -23.60
CA PRO A 279 0.82 -3.44 -23.86
C PRO A 279 1.25 -4.20 -22.60
N ASN A 280 1.75 -5.42 -22.79
CA ASN A 280 2.15 -6.31 -21.71
C ASN A 280 3.19 -5.66 -20.78
N GLY A 281 2.87 -5.60 -19.48
CA GLY A 281 3.71 -5.01 -18.42
C GLY A 281 3.54 -3.50 -18.22
N LEU A 282 2.63 -2.87 -18.97
CA LEU A 282 2.23 -1.48 -18.80
C LEU A 282 0.77 -1.39 -18.32
N PHE A 283 0.45 -0.32 -17.61
CA PHE A 283 -0.90 -0.03 -17.15
C PHE A 283 -1.36 1.36 -17.59
N ASN A 284 -2.44 1.42 -18.37
CA ASN A 284 -2.98 2.68 -18.87
C ASN A 284 -3.82 3.39 -17.81
N VAL A 285 -3.38 4.58 -17.40
CA VAL A 285 -4.07 5.43 -16.42
C VAL A 285 -4.76 6.64 -17.05
N SER A 286 -4.87 6.70 -18.37
CA SER A 286 -5.51 7.84 -19.07
C SER A 286 -6.89 8.20 -18.53
N LEU A 287 -7.73 7.21 -18.23
CA LEU A 287 -9.12 7.41 -17.78
C LEU A 287 -9.24 8.12 -16.43
N CYS A 288 -8.21 8.06 -15.59
CA CYS A 288 -8.18 8.78 -14.31
C CYS A 288 -7.24 10.00 -14.35
N GLN A 289 -6.49 10.18 -15.45
CA GLN A 289 -5.56 11.28 -15.69
C GLN A 289 -6.02 12.16 -16.86
N TYR A 290 -7.32 12.48 -16.92
CA TYR A 290 -7.91 13.41 -17.89
C TYR A 290 -7.60 13.08 -19.35
N ASP A 291 -7.67 11.80 -19.71
CA ASP A 291 -7.36 11.23 -21.02
C ASP A 291 -5.91 11.44 -21.49
N SER A 292 -5.02 11.91 -20.60
CA SER A 292 -3.59 11.98 -20.88
C SER A 292 -3.04 10.57 -21.09
N PRO A 293 -2.26 10.28 -22.16
CA PRO A 293 -1.81 8.93 -22.51
C PRO A 293 -0.66 8.44 -21.61
N VAL A 294 -0.81 8.57 -20.30
CA VAL A 294 0.14 8.13 -19.29
C VAL A 294 -0.01 6.62 -19.06
N MET A 295 1.13 5.95 -19.03
CA MET A 295 1.26 4.51 -18.79
C MET A 295 2.18 4.27 -17.59
N LEU A 296 1.70 3.53 -16.60
CA LEU A 296 2.52 3.10 -15.47
C LEU A 296 3.24 1.80 -15.78
N SER A 297 4.46 1.65 -15.25
CA SER A 297 5.21 0.40 -15.26
C SER A 297 6.02 0.27 -13.96
N PHE A 298 6.73 -0.83 -13.77
CA PHE A 298 7.83 -0.86 -12.80
C PHE A 298 9.08 -0.20 -13.40
N PRO A 299 10.04 0.25 -12.55
CA PRO A 299 11.27 0.89 -13.02
C PRO A 299 12.04 0.04 -14.03
N HIS A 300 12.63 0.70 -15.02
CA HIS A 300 13.41 0.11 -16.12
C HIS A 300 12.62 -0.93 -16.91
N PHE A 301 11.30 -0.77 -16.96
CA PHE A 301 10.39 -1.72 -17.59
C PHE A 301 10.50 -3.14 -16.98
N TYR A 302 10.78 -3.25 -15.67
CA TYR A 302 10.76 -4.53 -14.97
C TYR A 302 9.40 -5.21 -15.14
N LEU A 303 9.41 -6.49 -15.57
CA LEU A 303 8.21 -7.30 -15.91
C LEU A 303 7.41 -6.82 -17.14
N ALA A 304 7.94 -5.89 -17.93
CA ALA A 304 7.38 -5.51 -19.21
C ALA A 304 8.17 -6.09 -20.38
N ASP A 305 7.59 -5.99 -21.58
CA ASP A 305 8.23 -6.44 -22.81
C ASP A 305 9.57 -5.71 -23.04
N GLU A 306 10.60 -6.45 -23.43
CA GLU A 306 11.95 -5.91 -23.63
C GLU A 306 11.98 -4.82 -24.71
N SER A 307 11.04 -4.85 -25.66
CA SER A 307 10.91 -3.86 -26.73
C SER A 307 10.77 -2.42 -26.22
N PHE A 308 10.15 -2.20 -25.05
CA PHE A 308 10.05 -0.85 -24.46
C PHE A 308 11.40 -0.31 -24.02
N ARG A 309 12.22 -1.18 -23.42
CA ARG A 309 13.58 -0.83 -23.03
C ARG A 309 14.48 -0.69 -24.25
N GLU A 310 14.34 -1.54 -25.26
CA GLU A 310 15.14 -1.51 -26.49
C GLU A 310 14.80 -0.36 -27.43
N ALA A 311 13.61 0.25 -27.28
CA ALA A 311 13.20 1.44 -28.01
C ALA A 311 14.01 2.68 -27.62
N VAL A 312 14.67 2.67 -26.46
CA VAL A 312 15.48 3.78 -25.94
C VAL A 312 16.90 3.32 -25.59
N GLU A 313 17.86 4.22 -25.59
CA GLU A 313 19.23 3.96 -25.13
C GLU A 313 19.46 4.61 -23.76
N GLY A 314 20.34 4.01 -22.94
CA GLY A 314 20.72 4.54 -21.62
C GLY A 314 19.96 3.97 -20.42
N ILE A 315 18.86 3.24 -20.63
CA ILE A 315 18.18 2.51 -19.55
C ILE A 315 18.86 1.16 -19.31
N SER A 316 19.32 0.94 -18.08
CA SER A 316 19.95 -0.32 -17.69
C SER A 316 18.94 -1.47 -17.62
N PRO A 317 19.38 -2.74 -17.81
CA PRO A 317 18.50 -3.89 -17.66
C PRO A 317 17.81 -3.93 -16.29
N PRO A 318 16.54 -4.38 -16.21
CA PRO A 318 15.82 -4.37 -14.96
C PRO A 318 16.39 -5.38 -13.96
N ASP A 319 16.55 -4.94 -12.71
CA ASP A 319 17.00 -5.75 -11.58
C ASP A 319 15.85 -5.89 -10.57
N ALA A 320 15.47 -7.13 -10.27
CA ALA A 320 14.38 -7.42 -9.35
C ALA A 320 14.61 -6.86 -7.93
N GLU A 321 15.84 -6.82 -7.42
CA GLU A 321 16.08 -6.30 -6.07
C GLU A 321 15.97 -4.76 -6.02
N LYS A 322 16.31 -4.09 -7.13
CA LYS A 322 16.26 -2.62 -7.24
C LYS A 322 14.92 -2.08 -7.70
N HIS A 323 14.18 -2.82 -8.52
CA HIS A 323 12.99 -2.29 -9.22
C HIS A 323 11.68 -2.91 -8.75
N ARG A 324 11.71 -3.97 -7.94
CA ARG A 324 10.47 -4.58 -7.39
C ARG A 324 9.83 -3.72 -6.32
N LEU A 325 8.51 -3.54 -6.42
CA LEU A 325 7.69 -2.99 -5.35
C LEU A 325 7.48 -4.02 -4.24
N TYR A 326 7.65 -3.64 -2.98
CA TYR A 326 7.30 -4.53 -1.86
C TYR A 326 6.87 -3.78 -0.60
N ILE A 327 6.14 -4.49 0.26
CA ILE A 327 5.75 -4.06 1.60
C ILE A 327 6.01 -5.19 2.58
N ASP A 328 6.71 -4.89 3.67
CA ASP A 328 6.93 -5.81 4.79
C ASP A 328 5.90 -5.54 5.87
N VAL A 329 5.08 -6.54 6.19
CA VAL A 329 3.94 -6.41 7.10
C VAL A 329 4.10 -7.35 8.30
N GLN A 330 3.84 -6.84 9.50
CA GLN A 330 3.77 -7.66 10.70
C GLN A 330 2.42 -8.41 10.72
N PRO A 331 2.40 -9.76 10.76
CA PRO A 331 1.19 -10.53 10.47
C PRO A 331 0.11 -10.48 11.55
N GLU A 332 0.49 -10.41 12.83
CA GLU A 332 -0.48 -10.48 13.93
C GLU A 332 -1.33 -9.21 14.03
N MET A 333 -0.72 -8.05 13.78
CA MET A 333 -1.35 -6.73 13.90
C MET A 333 -1.67 -6.09 12.54
N GLY A 334 -1.17 -6.66 11.44
CA GLY A 334 -1.31 -6.10 10.10
C GLY A 334 -0.59 -4.76 9.89
N THR A 335 0.40 -4.42 10.72
CA THR A 335 1.10 -3.13 10.63
C THR A 335 2.24 -3.19 9.61
N ALA A 336 2.30 -2.25 8.68
CA ALA A 336 3.43 -2.12 7.76
C ALA A 336 4.69 -1.65 8.50
N MET A 337 5.82 -2.33 8.26
CA MET A 337 7.10 -2.06 8.92
C MET A 337 8.13 -1.40 8.00
N ARG A 338 8.15 -1.82 6.73
CA ARG A 338 9.03 -1.31 5.69
C ARG A 338 8.25 -1.34 4.38
N ALA A 339 8.40 -0.32 3.56
CA ALA A 339 7.73 -0.28 2.26
C ALA A 339 8.64 0.39 1.24
N ARG A 340 8.67 -0.15 0.03
CA ARG A 340 9.28 0.47 -1.14
C ARG A 340 8.31 0.36 -2.30
N ALA A 341 7.45 1.37 -2.42
CA ALA A 341 6.60 1.57 -3.58
C ALA A 341 7.48 2.08 -4.72
N ARG A 342 7.57 1.32 -5.82
CA ARG A 342 8.42 1.65 -6.97
C ARG A 342 7.57 1.65 -8.22
N ILE A 343 7.42 2.80 -8.86
CA ILE A 343 6.60 2.99 -10.05
C ILE A 343 7.33 3.89 -11.03
N GLN A 344 7.18 3.59 -12.32
CA GLN A 344 7.67 4.39 -13.43
C GLN A 344 6.51 4.99 -14.19
N ILE A 345 6.65 6.26 -14.55
CA ILE A 345 5.68 7.02 -15.34
C ILE A 345 6.23 7.11 -16.76
N ASN A 346 5.41 6.67 -17.72
CA ASN A 346 5.72 6.70 -19.14
C ASN A 346 4.61 7.45 -19.89
N LEU A 347 4.94 7.95 -21.08
CA LEU A 347 4.01 8.62 -21.98
C LEU A 347 3.91 7.82 -23.27
N ALA A 348 2.71 7.33 -23.59
CA ALA A 348 2.44 6.71 -24.88
C ALA A 348 2.21 7.81 -25.93
N VAL A 349 3.20 8.04 -26.77
CA VAL A 349 3.15 9.05 -27.83
C VAL A 349 2.68 8.40 -29.12
N SER A 350 1.71 9.04 -29.78
CA SER A 350 1.26 8.65 -31.11
C SER A 350 1.74 9.60 -32.20
N GLN A 351 2.20 9.06 -33.31
CA GLN A 351 2.56 9.82 -34.50
C GLN A 351 1.31 10.44 -35.15
N VAL A 352 1.37 11.76 -35.41
CA VAL A 352 0.32 12.50 -36.13
C VAL A 352 0.94 13.32 -37.25
N LEU A 353 0.86 12.81 -38.48
CA LEU A 353 1.52 13.39 -39.66
C LEU A 353 1.04 14.81 -40.02
N ASP A 354 -0.21 15.17 -39.69
CA ASP A 354 -0.75 16.51 -39.97
C ASP A 354 -0.22 17.58 -38.99
N ILE A 355 0.51 17.19 -37.93
CA ILE A 355 1.08 18.11 -36.94
C ILE A 355 2.60 18.07 -37.05
N LYS A 356 3.18 19.12 -37.63
CA LYS A 356 4.61 19.18 -37.99
C LYS A 356 5.55 18.87 -36.82
N GLN A 357 5.19 19.25 -35.59
CA GLN A 357 6.02 19.06 -34.41
C GLN A 357 6.16 17.58 -34.03
N VAL A 358 5.13 16.76 -34.27
CA VAL A 358 5.13 15.31 -33.96
C VAL A 358 5.13 14.42 -35.19
N ALA A 359 5.25 15.01 -36.39
CA ALA A 359 5.23 14.26 -37.64
C ALA A 359 6.40 13.26 -37.73
N ASN A 360 7.55 13.61 -37.16
CA ASN A 360 8.73 12.73 -37.09
C ASN A 360 8.82 11.94 -35.78
N PHE A 361 7.89 12.14 -34.85
CA PHE A 361 7.88 11.43 -33.58
C PHE A 361 7.20 10.06 -33.80
N PRO A 362 7.92 8.93 -33.69
CA PRO A 362 7.34 7.62 -33.92
C PRO A 362 6.33 7.25 -32.83
N ASP A 363 5.48 6.27 -33.10
CA ASP A 363 4.69 5.63 -32.04
C ASP A 363 5.67 4.97 -31.03
N ILE A 364 5.73 5.48 -29.79
CA ILE A 364 6.66 5.03 -28.75
C ILE A 364 6.08 5.22 -27.35
N VAL A 365 6.45 4.33 -26.42
CA VAL A 365 6.23 4.54 -24.98
C VAL A 365 7.49 5.18 -24.41
N PHE A 366 7.42 6.49 -24.15
CA PHE A 366 8.56 7.27 -23.72
C PHE A 366 8.63 7.33 -22.17
N PRO A 367 9.69 6.81 -21.53
CA PRO A 367 9.81 6.86 -20.08
C PRO A 367 10.18 8.27 -19.61
N ILE A 368 9.49 8.79 -18.60
CA ILE A 368 9.68 10.16 -18.10
C ILE A 368 10.52 10.16 -16.82
N LEU A 369 10.06 9.41 -15.82
CA LEU A 369 10.74 9.24 -14.55
C LEU A 369 10.27 7.97 -13.87
N TRP A 370 11.02 7.53 -12.87
CA TRP A 370 10.53 6.59 -11.88
C TRP A 370 10.81 7.10 -10.47
N PHE A 371 10.07 6.61 -9.50
CA PHE A 371 10.24 6.99 -8.11
C PHE A 371 10.14 5.79 -7.18
N GLU A 372 10.86 5.89 -6.06
CA GLU A 372 10.73 5.01 -4.91
C GLU A 372 10.15 5.82 -3.74
N GLU A 373 9.01 5.39 -3.21
CA GLU A 373 8.34 6.00 -2.05
C GLU A 373 8.22 4.98 -0.92
N GLY A 374 8.52 5.40 0.31
CA GLY A 374 8.21 4.61 1.49
C GLY A 374 9.19 4.81 2.65
N ILE A 375 9.22 3.84 3.55
CA ILE A 375 10.05 3.86 4.76
C ILE A 375 11.02 2.70 4.74
N ASP A 376 12.28 3.01 5.04
CA ASP A 376 13.32 2.00 5.19
C ASP A 376 13.13 1.25 6.51
N GLU A 377 12.87 1.92 7.64
CA GLU A 377 12.60 1.27 8.92
C GLU A 377 11.64 2.10 9.77
N LEU A 378 10.93 1.44 10.70
CA LEU A 378 10.17 2.13 11.73
C LEU A 378 11.12 2.80 12.74
N PRO A 379 10.81 4.00 13.24
CA PRO A 379 11.55 4.63 14.34
C PRO A 379 11.66 3.72 15.56
N GLU A 380 12.74 3.86 16.32
CA GLU A 380 13.03 3.03 17.51
C GLU A 380 11.90 3.00 18.53
N SER A 381 11.20 4.12 18.73
CA SER A 381 10.06 4.23 19.64
C SER A 381 8.90 3.32 19.22
N VAL A 382 8.61 3.29 17.91
CA VAL A 382 7.53 2.49 17.32
C VAL A 382 7.94 1.02 17.28
N SER A 383 9.16 0.74 16.82
CA SER A 383 9.65 -0.63 16.66
C SER A 383 9.84 -1.34 18.02
N SER A 384 10.26 -0.61 19.05
CA SER A 384 10.32 -1.13 20.43
C SER A 384 8.93 -1.48 20.97
N MET A 385 7.94 -0.63 20.72
CA MET A 385 6.56 -0.91 21.14
C MET A 385 5.99 -2.10 20.38
N LEU A 386 6.23 -2.19 19.07
CA LEU A 386 5.81 -3.30 18.24
C LEU A 386 6.47 -4.61 18.69
N ARG A 387 7.76 -4.58 19.04
CA ARG A 387 8.47 -5.74 19.61
C ARG A 387 7.86 -6.18 20.94
N LEU A 388 7.57 -5.23 21.83
CA LEU A 388 6.92 -5.54 23.12
C LEU A 388 5.53 -6.16 22.89
N ALA A 389 4.73 -5.55 22.02
CA ALA A 389 3.37 -6.00 21.70
C ALA A 389 3.34 -7.40 21.08
N THR A 390 4.36 -7.77 20.30
CA THR A 390 4.41 -9.06 19.60
C THR A 390 5.07 -10.17 20.41
N LYS A 391 6.10 -9.86 21.21
CA LYS A 391 6.86 -10.87 21.98
C LYS A 391 6.28 -11.13 23.37
N LEU A 392 5.73 -10.12 24.05
CA LEU A 392 5.29 -10.25 25.44
C LEU A 392 4.04 -11.14 25.61
N PRO A 393 2.95 -11.00 24.81
CA PRO A 393 1.74 -11.77 25.05
C PRO A 393 1.92 -13.29 24.95
N PRO A 394 2.63 -13.86 23.96
CA PRO A 394 2.89 -15.30 23.92
C PRO A 394 3.68 -15.80 25.14
N ILE A 395 4.70 -15.07 25.57
CA ILE A 395 5.52 -15.41 26.74
C ILE A 395 4.69 -15.35 28.02
N ALA A 396 3.92 -14.27 28.19
CA ALA A 396 3.03 -14.09 29.35
C ALA A 396 1.95 -15.18 29.39
N ARG A 397 1.33 -15.52 28.25
CA ARG A 397 0.36 -16.61 28.14
C ARG A 397 0.98 -17.95 28.52
N ALA A 398 2.19 -18.25 28.03
CA ALA A 398 2.90 -19.49 28.37
C ALA A 398 3.28 -19.55 29.86
N ALA A 399 3.80 -18.47 30.41
CA ALA A 399 4.22 -18.39 31.82
C ALA A 399 3.01 -18.48 32.78
N LEU A 400 1.95 -17.70 32.53
CA LEU A 400 0.73 -17.74 33.33
C LEU A 400 0.01 -19.09 33.18
N GLY A 401 -0.09 -19.62 31.96
CA GLY A 401 -0.68 -20.93 31.70
C GLY A 401 0.09 -22.06 32.38
N GLY A 402 1.42 -22.05 32.29
CA GLY A 402 2.30 -22.99 32.98
C GLY A 402 2.19 -22.86 34.51
N GLY A 403 2.15 -21.63 35.03
CA GLY A 403 1.99 -21.37 36.46
C GLY A 403 0.64 -21.85 37.00
N LEU A 404 -0.46 -21.58 36.29
CA LEU A 404 -1.80 -22.01 36.69
C LEU A 404 -1.98 -23.53 36.60
N THR A 405 -1.41 -24.17 35.59
CA THR A 405 -1.44 -25.64 35.47
C THR A 405 -0.62 -26.33 36.56
N ALA A 406 0.57 -25.81 36.89
CA ALA A 406 1.37 -26.29 38.01
C ALA A 406 0.66 -26.13 39.36
N LEU A 407 0.05 -24.96 39.59
CA LEU A 407 -0.75 -24.70 40.80
C LEU A 407 -1.96 -25.64 40.89
N GLY A 408 -2.67 -25.84 39.77
CA GLY A 408 -3.80 -26.76 39.69
C GLY A 408 -3.37 -28.20 40.01
N ALA A 409 -2.27 -28.68 39.44
CA ALA A 409 -1.72 -29.99 39.72
C ALA A 409 -1.33 -30.16 41.19
N LEU A 410 -0.71 -29.13 41.79
CA LEU A 410 -0.36 -29.12 43.21
C LEU A 410 -1.61 -29.23 44.10
N LEU A 411 -2.66 -28.46 43.80
CA LEU A 411 -3.92 -28.50 44.55
C LEU A 411 -4.60 -29.87 44.44
N VAL A 412 -4.59 -30.50 43.27
CA VAL A 412 -5.11 -31.85 43.07
C VAL A 412 -4.29 -32.86 43.89
N LEU A 413 -2.96 -32.80 43.84
CA LEU A 413 -2.09 -33.68 44.65
C LEU A 413 -2.35 -33.50 46.16
N LEU A 414 -2.52 -32.27 46.63
CA LEU A 414 -2.88 -31.97 48.02
C LEU A 414 -4.26 -32.52 48.39
N ALA A 415 -5.26 -32.38 47.51
CA ALA A 415 -6.59 -32.93 47.73
C ALA A 415 -6.57 -34.47 47.79
N VAL A 416 -5.87 -35.13 46.86
CA VAL A 416 -5.73 -36.59 46.85
C VAL A 416 -5.00 -37.08 48.10
N THR A 417 -3.91 -36.44 48.50
CA THR A 417 -3.19 -36.80 49.73
C THR A 417 -4.05 -36.59 50.99
N CYS A 418 -4.86 -35.52 51.05
CA CYS A 418 -5.83 -35.32 52.13
C CYS A 418 -6.91 -36.40 52.14
N LEU A 419 -7.46 -36.77 50.97
CA LEU A 419 -8.46 -37.83 50.84
C LEU A 419 -7.90 -39.20 51.26
N ILE A 420 -6.69 -39.57 50.81
CA ILE A 420 -6.02 -40.81 51.22
C ILE A 420 -5.81 -40.83 52.74
N ARG A 421 -5.31 -39.72 53.33
CA ARG A 421 -5.16 -39.61 54.79
C ARG A 421 -6.49 -39.73 55.54
N SER A 422 -7.56 -39.13 55.02
CA SER A 422 -8.89 -39.21 55.63
C SER A 422 -9.48 -40.63 55.58
N SER A 423 -9.30 -41.33 54.46
CA SER A 423 -9.71 -42.73 54.28
C SER A 423 -8.93 -43.66 55.22
N HIS A 424 -7.61 -43.49 55.32
CA HIS A 424 -6.79 -44.27 56.24
C HIS A 424 -7.18 -44.03 57.72
N ARG A 425 -7.54 -42.79 58.08
CA ARG A 425 -8.05 -42.44 59.41
C ARG A 425 -9.42 -43.07 59.71
N GLN A 426 -10.33 -43.15 58.73
CA GLN A 426 -11.61 -43.85 58.91
C GLN A 426 -11.45 -45.37 59.03
N SER A 427 -10.52 -45.97 58.26
CA SER A 427 -10.22 -47.39 58.33
C SER A 427 -9.61 -47.78 59.69
N THR A 428 -8.71 -46.96 60.24
CA THR A 428 -8.13 -47.18 61.58
C THR A 428 -9.18 -47.05 62.70
N LEU A 429 -10.07 -46.05 62.63
CA LEU A 429 -11.20 -45.92 63.58
C LEU A 429 -12.18 -47.10 63.54
N ARG A 430 -12.41 -47.70 62.36
CA ARG A 430 -13.26 -48.91 62.23
C ARG A 430 -12.60 -50.17 62.79
N LEU A 431 -11.28 -50.28 62.71
CA LEU A 431 -10.53 -51.39 63.31
C LEU A 431 -10.50 -51.31 64.84
N GLU A 432 -10.36 -50.11 65.41
CA GLU A 432 -10.44 -49.91 66.87
C GLU A 432 -11.85 -50.18 67.43
N GLY A 433 -12.91 -49.85 66.67
CA GLY A 433 -14.30 -50.14 67.05
C GLY A 433 -14.64 -51.64 67.13
N HIS A 434 -13.90 -52.52 66.43
CA HIS A 434 -14.09 -53.96 66.50
C HIS A 434 -13.26 -54.66 67.59
N ALA A 435 -12.27 -54.00 68.20
CA ALA A 435 -11.41 -54.59 69.22
C ALA A 435 -11.98 -54.54 70.65
N VAL A 436 -13.13 -53.88 70.87
CA VAL A 436 -13.78 -53.74 72.18
C VAL A 436 -15.12 -54.50 72.20
N ALA A 437 -15.07 -55.83 72.16
CA ALA A 437 -16.20 -56.68 72.52
C ALA A 437 -15.70 -57.92 73.27
N LYS A 438 -15.44 -57.74 74.58
CA LYS A 438 -15.21 -58.86 75.51
C LYS A 438 -16.59 -59.28 76.07
N PRO A 439 -17.02 -60.54 75.92
CA PRO A 439 -18.30 -60.99 76.48
C PRO A 439 -18.22 -61.09 78.02
N PRO A 440 -19.28 -60.75 78.77
CA PRO A 440 -19.30 -60.89 80.22
C PRO A 440 -19.44 -62.36 80.64
N PRO A 441 -18.93 -62.77 81.82
CA PRO A 441 -18.98 -64.15 82.28
C PRO A 441 -20.35 -64.52 82.88
N ALA A 442 -20.67 -65.80 82.78
CA ALA A 442 -21.89 -66.42 83.32
C ALA A 442 -21.97 -66.27 84.85
N ASN A 443 -23.15 -65.88 85.35
CA ASN A 443 -23.41 -65.80 86.78
C ASN A 443 -24.49 -66.82 87.18
N ASN A 444 -24.04 -67.83 87.92
CA ASN A 444 -24.83 -68.85 88.59
C ASN A 444 -24.93 -68.40 90.06
N LYS A 445 -26.13 -68.15 90.60
CA LYS A 445 -26.45 -68.44 92.01
C LYS A 445 -27.92 -68.22 92.38
N GLU A 446 -28.42 -69.29 92.97
CA GLU A 446 -29.62 -69.49 93.75
C GLU A 446 -29.85 -68.51 94.92
N ASN A 447 -31.16 -68.36 95.22
CA ASN A 447 -31.82 -68.26 96.53
C ASN A 447 -31.62 -67.02 97.42
N GLY A 448 -32.76 -66.38 97.72
CA GLY A 448 -33.21 -66.27 99.10
C GLY A 448 -33.78 -64.92 99.58
N TYR A 449 -35.12 -64.83 99.56
CA TYR A 449 -36.04 -64.19 100.54
C TYR A 449 -35.93 -62.69 100.91
N GLU A 450 -37.01 -61.92 100.64
CA GLU A 450 -38.07 -61.46 101.59
C GLU A 450 -39.09 -60.58 100.81
N LEU A 451 -40.40 -60.92 100.70
CA LEU A 451 -41.53 -60.51 101.57
C LEU A 451 -41.65 -58.97 101.74
N ASN A 452 -42.76 -58.26 101.56
CA ASN A 452 -44.17 -58.59 101.39
C ASN A 452 -45.01 -57.32 101.09
N ARG A 453 -46.15 -57.47 100.38
CA ARG A 453 -47.42 -56.68 100.30
C ARG A 453 -47.89 -56.70 98.84
N ARG A 454 -49.03 -57.28 98.47
CA ARG A 454 -50.30 -57.54 99.17
C ARG A 454 -50.94 -58.82 98.61
#